data_AF-A0A9E3AF38-F1
#
_entry.id   AF-A0A9E3AF38-F1
#
_cell.length_a   1.000
_cell.length_b   1.000
_cell.length_c   1.000
_cell.angle_alpha   90.00
_cell.angle_beta   90.00
_cell.angle_gamma   90.00
#
_symmetry.space_group_name_H-M   'P 1'
#
loop_
_entity.id
_entity.type
_entity.pdbx_description
1 polymer ?
#
loop_
_entity_poly.entity_id
_entity_poly.type
_entity_poly.pdbx_seq_one_letter_code
_entity_poly.pdbx_strand_id
1 'polypeptide(L)'
;TADTQAYLERARGGLGASILAVCGRARRSLSVYDEAFASLVDGEPAAFRDFLLSAPAMFTELGERLGAVSHVVSYWNYRFPGGRPPPTPADDLKDIFQDFETRLGVAARETPALRAA
;
A
#
# COMPACT_ATOMS: atom_id res chain seq x y z
N THR A 1 -21.03 11.79 17.04
CA THR A 1 -21.07 11.77 18.53
C THR A 1 -19.66 11.98 19.08
N ALA A 2 -19.46 12.10 20.40
CA ALA A 2 -18.12 12.19 21.00
C ALA A 2 -17.24 10.98 20.60
N ASP A 3 -17.84 9.79 20.52
CA ASP A 3 -17.16 8.56 20.08
C ASP A 3 -16.70 8.64 18.61
N THR A 4 -17.52 9.18 17.71
CA THR A 4 -17.14 9.39 16.29
C THR A 4 -15.93 10.32 16.20
N GLN A 5 -15.89 11.41 16.97
CA GLN A 5 -14.78 12.35 16.95
C GLN A 5 -13.48 11.71 17.46
N ALA A 6 -13.53 11.01 18.60
CA ALA A 6 -12.37 10.30 19.15
C ALA A 6 -11.86 9.21 18.20
N TYR A 7 -12.76 8.54 17.47
CA TYR A 7 -12.37 7.60 16.42
C TYR A 7 -11.59 8.28 15.29
N LEU A 8 -12.12 9.38 14.74
CA LEU A 8 -11.53 10.08 13.60
C LEU A 8 -10.13 10.62 13.90
N GLU A 9 -9.90 11.15 15.10
CA GLU A 9 -8.59 11.63 15.54
C GLU A 9 -7.53 10.53 15.54
N ARG A 10 -7.87 9.36 16.10
CA ARG A 10 -6.99 8.19 16.12
C ARG A 10 -6.75 7.64 14.71
N ALA A 11 -7.82 7.46 13.94
CA ALA A 11 -7.76 6.90 12.60
C ALA A 11 -6.92 7.76 11.65
N ARG A 12 -6.94 9.09 11.78
CA ARG A 12 -6.07 9.98 10.99
C ARG A 12 -4.59 9.65 11.16
N GLY A 13 -4.13 9.44 12.39
CA GLY A 13 -2.75 9.03 12.66
C GLY A 13 -2.45 7.62 12.14
N GLY A 14 -3.37 6.68 12.37
CA GLY A 14 -3.25 5.29 11.94
C GLY A 14 -3.19 5.11 10.42
N LEU A 15 -4.00 5.87 9.67
CA LEU A 15 -4.02 5.86 8.21
C LEU A 15 -2.70 6.36 7.62
N GLY A 16 -2.16 7.46 8.15
CA GLY A 16 -0.86 7.98 7.70
C GLY A 16 0.26 6.95 7.89
N ALA A 17 0.32 6.32 9.07
CA ALA A 17 1.29 5.26 9.34
C ALA A 17 1.10 4.05 8.41
N SER A 18 -0.15 3.64 8.16
CA SER A 18 -0.47 2.52 7.27
C SER A 18 -0.05 2.78 5.82
N ILE A 19 -0.29 3.99 5.30
CA ILE A 19 0.15 4.38 3.94
C ILE A 19 1.69 4.30 3.85
N LEU A 20 2.40 4.86 4.81
CA LEU A 20 3.87 4.81 4.85
C LEU A 20 4.39 3.37 4.91
N ALA A 21 3.73 2.51 5.70
CA ALA A 21 4.08 1.10 5.79
C ALA A 21 3.92 0.39 4.44
N VAL A 22 2.77 0.56 3.75
CA VAL A 22 2.53 -0.03 2.43
C VAL A 22 3.54 0.45 1.39
N CYS A 23 3.82 1.76 1.33
CA CYS A 23 4.86 2.31 0.47
C CYS A 23 6.25 1.72 0.77
N GLY A 24 6.57 1.54 2.05
CA GLY A 24 7.81 0.88 2.48
C GLY A 24 7.90 -0.57 2.01
N ARG A 25 6.79 -1.32 1.99
CA ARG A 25 6.74 -2.69 1.46
C ARG A 25 6.94 -2.71 -0.05
N ALA A 26 6.24 -1.83 -0.77
CA ALA A 26 6.37 -1.72 -2.22
C ALA A 26 7.82 -1.43 -2.64
N ARG A 27 8.50 -0.53 -1.92
CA ARG A 27 9.93 -0.24 -2.15
C ARG A 27 10.83 -1.45 -1.91
N ARG A 28 10.51 -2.33 -0.95
CA ARG A 28 11.28 -3.58 -0.76
C ARG A 28 11.11 -4.55 -1.91
N SER A 29 9.89 -4.73 -2.42
CA SER A 29 9.66 -5.56 -3.62
C SER A 29 10.43 -5.02 -4.84
N LEU A 30 10.53 -3.70 -4.97
CA LEU A 30 11.35 -3.08 -6.03
C LEU A 30 12.85 -3.32 -5.82
N SER A 31 13.36 -3.28 -4.58
CA SER A 31 14.76 -3.62 -4.28
C SER A 31 15.14 -5.03 -4.74
N VAL A 32 14.27 -6.01 -4.49
CA VAL A 32 14.50 -7.40 -4.95
C VAL A 32 14.60 -7.47 -6.48
N TYR A 33 13.77 -6.71 -7.19
CA TYR A 33 13.88 -6.59 -8.65
C TYR A 33 15.19 -5.92 -9.07
N ASP A 34 15.57 -4.83 -8.43
CA ASP A 34 16.81 -4.09 -8.74
C ASP A 34 18.04 -4.98 -8.54
N GLU A 35 18.06 -5.80 -7.47
CA GLU A 35 19.11 -6.78 -7.17
C GLU A 35 19.18 -7.89 -8.23
N ALA A 36 18.03 -8.48 -8.60
CA ALA A 36 17.98 -9.49 -9.65
C ALA A 36 18.41 -8.93 -11.02
N PHE A 37 18.03 -7.69 -11.33
CA PHE A 37 18.46 -7.02 -12.55
C PHE A 37 19.96 -6.72 -12.56
N ALA A 38 20.53 -6.32 -11.42
CA ALA A 38 21.97 -6.14 -11.27
C ALA A 38 22.74 -7.44 -11.54
N SER A 39 22.26 -8.58 -11.01
CA SER A 39 22.91 -9.88 -11.26
C SER A 39 22.93 -10.24 -12.76
N LEU A 40 21.91 -9.86 -13.53
CA LEU A 40 21.92 -10.02 -14.98
C LEU A 40 23.03 -9.18 -15.64
N VAL A 41 23.18 -7.93 -15.22
CA VAL A 41 24.22 -7.02 -15.73
C VAL A 41 25.62 -7.53 -15.39
N ASP A 42 25.78 -8.16 -14.22
CA ASP A 42 27.04 -8.75 -13.75
C ASP A 42 27.35 -10.12 -14.38
N GLY A 43 26.51 -10.60 -15.30
CA GLY A 43 26.76 -11.82 -16.08
C GLY A 43 26.20 -13.10 -15.46
N GLU A 44 25.21 -13.00 -14.57
CA GLU A 44 24.50 -14.14 -13.98
C GLU A 44 23.07 -14.31 -14.54
N PRO A 45 22.91 -14.69 -15.83
CA PRO A 45 21.59 -14.81 -16.44
C PRO A 45 20.75 -15.95 -15.85
N ALA A 46 21.38 -16.96 -15.24
CA ALA A 46 20.68 -18.07 -14.58
C ALA A 46 19.94 -17.58 -13.32
N ALA A 47 20.60 -16.76 -12.49
CA ALA A 47 19.98 -16.17 -11.29
C ALA A 47 18.79 -15.28 -11.67
N PHE A 48 18.93 -14.45 -12.71
CA PHE A 48 17.83 -13.61 -13.19
C PHE A 48 16.67 -14.44 -13.76
N ARG A 49 16.96 -15.53 -14.48
CA ARG A 49 15.93 -16.46 -14.95
C ARG A 49 15.16 -17.08 -13.78
N ASP A 50 15.86 -17.52 -12.74
CA ASP A 50 15.23 -18.14 -11.58
C ASP A 50 14.39 -17.12 -10.78
N PHE A 51 14.85 -15.88 -10.70
CA PHE A 51 14.02 -14.75 -10.24
C PHE A 51 12.75 -14.60 -11.09
N LEU A 52 12.83 -14.58 -12.43
CA LEU A 52 11.66 -14.43 -13.29
C LEU A 52 10.62 -15.55 -13.10
N LEU A 53 11.05 -16.75 -12.69
CA LEU A 53 10.14 -17.86 -12.38
C LEU A 53 9.38 -17.67 -11.07
N SER A 54 9.94 -16.94 -10.09
CA SER A 54 9.30 -16.62 -8.81
C SER A 54 8.64 -15.23 -8.78
N ALA A 55 9.04 -14.34 -9.70
CA ALA A 55 8.62 -12.94 -9.80
C ALA A 55 7.10 -12.69 -9.95
N PRO A 56 6.28 -13.54 -10.61
CA PRO A 56 4.85 -13.28 -10.76
C PRO A 56 4.14 -13.06 -9.42
N ALA A 57 4.47 -13.88 -8.40
CA ALA A 57 3.87 -13.73 -7.07
C ALA A 57 4.27 -12.40 -6.41
N MET A 58 5.54 -12.01 -6.52
CA MET A 58 6.03 -10.73 -6.00
C MET A 58 5.33 -9.54 -6.67
N PHE A 59 5.19 -9.57 -8.00
CA PHE A 59 4.57 -8.47 -8.75
C PHE A 59 3.06 -8.37 -8.53
N THR A 60 2.36 -9.49 -8.36
CA THR A 60 0.95 -9.48 -7.93
C THR A 60 0.81 -8.76 -6.60
N GLU A 61 1.64 -9.11 -5.61
CA GLU A 61 1.60 -8.50 -4.29
C GLU A 61 1.97 -7.00 -4.32
N LEU A 62 2.96 -6.63 -5.13
CA LEU A 62 3.32 -5.23 -5.38
C LEU A 62 2.14 -4.45 -5.99
N GLY A 63 1.48 -5.03 -7.00
CA GLY A 63 0.33 -4.44 -7.66
C GLY A 63 -0.84 -4.20 -6.71
N GLU A 64 -1.18 -5.18 -5.87
CA GLU A 64 -2.24 -5.05 -4.85
C GLU A 64 -1.95 -3.91 -3.86
N ARG A 65 -0.70 -3.81 -3.38
CA ARG A 65 -0.25 -2.75 -2.47
C ARG A 65 -0.38 -1.37 -3.09
N LEU A 66 0.14 -1.20 -4.31
CA LEU A 66 0.07 0.06 -5.04
C LEU A 66 -1.39 0.41 -5.37
N GLY A 67 -2.21 -0.59 -5.68
CA GLY A 67 -3.65 -0.43 -5.90
C GLY A 67 -4.38 0.11 -4.68
N ALA A 68 -4.06 -0.38 -3.47
CA ALA A 68 -4.66 0.11 -2.23
C ALA A 68 -4.30 1.58 -1.97
N VAL A 69 -3.03 1.98 -2.14
CA VAL A 69 -2.61 3.38 -1.97
C VAL A 69 -3.24 4.28 -3.03
N SER A 70 -3.24 3.83 -4.29
CA SER A 70 -3.86 4.56 -5.41
C SER A 70 -5.36 4.77 -5.19
N HIS A 71 -6.06 3.78 -4.65
CA HIS A 71 -7.46 3.89 -4.29
C HIS A 71 -7.71 4.98 -3.26
N VAL A 72 -6.94 5.00 -2.16
CA VAL A 72 -7.05 6.02 -1.11
C VAL A 72 -6.83 7.42 -1.68
N VAL A 73 -5.75 7.62 -2.45
CA VAL A 73 -5.41 8.92 -3.03
C VAL A 73 -6.47 9.37 -4.04
N SER A 74 -6.87 8.49 -4.95
CA SER A 74 -7.85 8.80 -6.00
C SER A 74 -9.21 9.13 -5.40
N TYR A 75 -9.69 8.33 -4.44
CA TYR A 75 -10.95 8.58 -3.76
C TYR A 75 -10.91 9.90 -2.99
N TRP A 76 -9.84 10.16 -2.24
CA TRP A 76 -9.69 11.39 -1.47
C TRP A 76 -9.71 12.63 -2.37
N ASN A 77 -8.94 12.62 -3.46
CA ASN A 77 -8.88 13.74 -4.40
C ASN A 77 -10.20 13.95 -5.14
N TYR A 78 -10.92 12.87 -5.47
CA TYR A 78 -12.25 12.95 -6.06
C TYR A 78 -13.27 13.56 -5.09
N ARG A 79 -13.26 13.10 -3.83
CA ARG A 79 -14.27 13.49 -2.82
C ARG A 79 -14.01 14.86 -2.20
N PHE A 80 -12.75 15.31 -2.16
CA PHE A 80 -12.32 16.55 -1.53
C PHE A 80 -11.42 17.39 -2.48
N PRO A 81 -11.96 17.85 -3.62
CA PRO A 81 -11.19 18.61 -4.60
C PRO A 81 -10.68 19.94 -4.01
N GLY A 82 -9.43 20.28 -4.29
CA GLY A 82 -8.84 21.57 -3.89
C GLY A 82 -8.61 21.75 -2.38
N GLY A 83 -8.62 20.67 -1.58
CA GLY A 83 -8.29 20.71 -0.14
C GLY A 83 -9.29 21.47 0.73
N ARG A 84 -10.41 21.94 0.16
CA ARG A 84 -11.51 22.59 0.88
C ARG A 84 -12.69 21.63 0.93
N PRO A 85 -12.73 20.69 1.89
CA PRO A 85 -13.75 19.68 1.92
C PRO A 85 -15.13 20.34 2.09
N PRO A 86 -16.14 20.00 1.27
CA PRO A 86 -17.51 20.35 1.61
C PRO A 86 -17.83 19.78 3.00
N PRO A 87 -18.68 20.46 3.80
CA PRO A 87 -19.04 19.98 5.13
C PRO A 87 -19.53 18.54 5.03
N THR A 88 -18.75 17.62 5.62
CA THR A 88 -18.98 16.18 5.56
C THR A 88 -19.38 15.74 6.96
N PRO A 89 -20.54 15.08 7.12
CA PRO A 89 -20.96 14.51 8.39
C PRO A 89 -19.86 13.63 9.00
N ALA A 90 -19.72 13.68 10.32
CA ALA A 90 -18.67 12.94 11.01
C ALA A 90 -18.80 11.42 10.80
N ASP A 91 -20.04 10.92 10.66
CA ASP A 91 -20.30 9.49 10.45
C ASP A 91 -19.92 9.06 9.02
N ASP A 92 -20.20 9.87 7.99
CA ASP A 92 -19.71 9.63 6.62
C ASP A 92 -18.19 9.58 6.55
N LEU A 93 -17.50 10.50 7.26
CA LEU A 93 -16.04 10.52 7.31
C LEU A 93 -15.48 9.28 8.01
N LYS A 94 -16.18 8.80 9.04
CA LYS A 94 -15.83 7.57 9.75
C LYS A 94 -15.91 6.36 8.82
N ASP A 95 -16.98 6.25 8.03
CA ASP A 95 -17.13 5.15 7.06
C ASP A 95 -16.01 5.14 6.02
N ILE A 96 -15.63 6.32 5.50
CA ILE A 96 -14.48 6.47 4.59
C ILE A 96 -13.19 5.99 5.26
N PHE A 97 -12.94 6.40 6.50
CA PHE A 97 -11.74 5.99 7.23
C PHE A 97 -11.71 4.48 7.49
N GLN A 98 -12.86 3.87 7.81
CA GLN A 98 -12.97 2.41 8.00
C GLN A 98 -12.66 1.62 6.72
N ASP A 99 -13.14 2.07 5.55
CA ASP A 99 -12.80 1.45 4.26
C ASP A 99 -11.28 1.54 4.00
N PHE A 100 -10.69 2.73 4.23
CA PHE A 100 -9.25 2.92 4.06
C PHE A 100 -8.43 2.04 5.00
N GLU A 101 -8.78 1.96 6.28
CA GLU A 101 -8.11 1.10 7.26
C GLU A 101 -8.20 -0.37 6.85
N THR A 102 -9.36 -0.82 6.36
CA THR A 102 -9.56 -2.20 5.89
C THR A 102 -8.64 -2.52 4.71
N ARG A 103 -8.64 -1.67 3.68
CA ARG A 103 -7.83 -1.89 2.47
C ARG A 103 -6.34 -1.82 2.73
N LEU A 104 -5.89 -0.79 3.44
CA LEU A 104 -4.49 -0.63 3.82
C LEU A 104 -4.04 -1.73 4.78
N GLY A 105 -4.92 -2.18 5.68
CA GLY A 105 -4.68 -3.28 6.59
C GLY A 105 -4.44 -4.60 5.88
N VAL A 106 -5.16 -4.87 4.77
CA VAL A 106 -4.90 -6.04 3.90
C VAL A 106 -3.57 -5.88 3.15
N ALA A 107 -3.35 -4.72 2.51
CA ALA A 107 -2.11 -4.44 1.75
C ALA A 107 -0.84 -4.42 2.61
N ALA A 108 -0.97 -4.08 3.90
CA ALA A 108 0.14 -4.04 4.85
C ALA A 108 0.51 -5.42 5.42
N ARG A 109 -0.26 -6.48 5.14
CA ARG A 109 0.08 -7.83 5.60
C ARG A 109 1.36 -8.33 4.90
N GLU A 110 2.14 -9.10 5.64
CA GLU A 110 3.27 -9.84 5.09
C GLU A 110 2.76 -11.14 4.51
N THR A 111 3.02 -11.36 3.23
CA THR A 111 2.83 -12.67 2.63
C THR A 111 4.15 -13.44 2.74
N PRO A 112 4.16 -14.69 3.26
CA PRO A 112 5.39 -15.45 3.49
C PRO A 112 6.25 -15.69 2.25
N ALA A 113 5.69 -15.53 1.05
CA ALA A 113 6.36 -15.81 -0.22
C ALA A 113 7.65 -15.00 -0.42
N LEU A 114 7.76 -13.79 0.15
CA LEU A 114 8.94 -12.94 0.01
C LEU A 114 10.12 -13.32 0.93
N ARG A 115 9.97 -14.34 1.79
CA ARG A 115 11.05 -14.83 2.66
C ARG A 115 11.94 -15.90 2.02
N ALA A 116 11.53 -16.44 0.87
CA ALA A 116 12.14 -17.61 0.25
C ALA A 116 12.90 -17.31 -1.06
N ALA A 117 12.95 -16.03 -1.46
CA ALA A 117 13.84 -15.53 -2.49
C ALA A 117 14.99 -14.80 -1.80
#